data_AF-A0ABD0PU49-F1
#
_entry.id   AF-A0ABD0PU49-F1
#
_cell.length_a   1.000
_cell.length_b   1.000
_cell.length_c   1.000
_cell.angle_alpha   90.00
_cell.angle_beta   90.00
_cell.angle_gamma   90.00
#
_symmetry.space_group_name_H-M   'P 1'
#
loop_
_entity.id
_entity.type
_entity.pdbx_description
1 polymer ?
#
loop_
_entity_poly.entity_id
_entity_poly.type
_entity_poly.pdbx_seq_one_letter_code
_entity_poly.pdbx_strand_id
1 'polypeptide(L)' 'FNMEPSYDFLHIYEGEDSNGPLIISLQGNQVPERIESSGNSLFLAFRSDASLGMSGFAIEYKGKFHLQVYGFFP' A
#
# COMPACT_ATOMS: atom_id res chain seq x y z
N PHE A 1 10.68 6.48 -1.93
CA PHE A 1 10.86 5.62 -0.75
C PHE A 1 12.32 5.71 -0.36
N ASN A 2 12.58 6.07 0.89
CA ASN A 2 13.91 6.17 1.46
C ASN A 2 13.79 5.90 2.96
N MET A 3 13.84 4.62 3.32
CA MET A 3 13.71 4.08 4.67
C MET A 3 14.99 3.34 5.02
N GLU A 4 15.30 3.12 6.30
CA GLU A 4 16.50 2.39 6.67
C GLU A 4 16.43 0.90 6.23
N PRO A 5 17.36 0.40 5.40
CA PRO A 5 17.35 -0.99 4.97
C PRO A 5 17.51 -1.95 6.16
N SER A 6 16.69 -3.01 6.21
CA SER A 6 16.70 -4.06 7.25
C SER A 6 16.17 -3.65 8.63
N TYR A 7 15.85 -2.37 8.87
CA TYR A 7 15.34 -1.87 10.16
C TYR A 7 13.95 -1.26 10.03
N ASP A 8 13.73 -0.47 8.98
CA ASP A 8 12.45 0.15 8.68
C ASP A 8 11.67 -0.64 7.63
N PHE A 9 10.38 -0.86 7.91
CA PHE A 9 9.49 -1.62 7.05
C PHE A 9 8.15 -0.92 6.88
N LEU A 10 7.67 -0.88 5.65
CA LEU A 10 6.27 -0.59 5.33
C LEU A 10 5.62 -1.86 4.80
N HIS A 11 4.62 -2.36 5.53
CA HIS A 11 3.78 -3.47 5.11
C HIS A 11 2.42 -2.95 4.61
N ILE A 12 1.95 -3.52 3.51
CA ILE A 12 0.65 -3.18 2.91
C ILE A 12 -0.17 -4.46 2.83
N TYR A 13 -1.37 -4.45 3.41
CA TYR A 13 -2.28 -5.59 3.50
C TYR A 13 -3.59 -5.29 2.77
N GLU A 14 -4.22 -6.32 2.22
CA GLU A 14 -5.62 -6.26 1.81
C GLU A 14 -6.53 -6.22 3.04
N GLY A 15 -7.56 -5.37 3.03
CA GLY A 15 -8.52 -5.28 4.13
C GLY A 15 -8.33 -4.06 5.03
N GLU A 16 -8.99 -4.09 6.18
CA GLU A 16 -9.09 -2.95 7.10
C GLU A 16 -7.99 -2.94 8.18
N ASP A 17 -7.31 -4.07 8.40
CA ASP A 17 -6.30 -4.25 9.45
C ASP A 17 -5.16 -5.19 9.03
N SER A 18 -4.23 -5.47 9.97
CA SER A 18 -3.07 -6.34 9.76
C SER A 18 -3.38 -7.84 9.74
N ASN A 19 -4.63 -8.25 9.96
CA ASN A 19 -5.03 -9.66 9.85
C ASN A 19 -5.31 -10.06 8.40
N GLY A 20 -5.42 -9.08 7.51
CA GLY A 20 -5.61 -9.30 6.09
C GLY A 20 -4.38 -9.86 5.35
N PRO A 21 -4.54 -10.35 4.10
CA PRO A 21 -3.42 -10.82 3.28
C PRO A 21 -2.35 -9.76 3.06
N LEU A 22 -1.08 -10.06 3.34
CA LEU A 22 0.03 -9.18 3.01
C LEU A 22 0.21 -9.10 1.49
N ILE A 23 0.12 -7.90 0.93
CA ILE A 23 0.36 -7.62 -0.48
C ILE A 23 1.86 -7.45 -0.73
N ILE A 24 2.50 -6.57 0.04
CA ILE A 24 3.92 -6.25 -0.13
C ILE A 24 4.55 -5.76 1.17
N SER A 25 5.85 -6.07 1.30
CA SER A 25 6.74 -5.53 2.32
C SER A 25 7.85 -4.73 1.64
N LEU A 26 8.02 -3.47 2.05
CA LEU A 26 8.97 -2.52 1.48
C LEU A 26 9.98 -2.08 2.55
N GLN A 27 11.24 -1.95 2.14
CA GLN A 27 12.33 -1.39 2.94
C GLN A 27 13.29 -0.60 2.05
N GLY A 28 14.21 0.18 2.64
CA GLY A 28 15.24 0.85 1.86
C GLY A 28 14.67 1.85 0.84
N ASN A 29 15.21 1.76 -0.37
CA ASN A 29 14.82 2.59 -1.52
C ASN A 29 13.89 1.87 -2.50
N GLN A 30 13.23 0.80 -2.07
CA GLN A 30 12.32 0.04 -2.93
C GLN A 30 11.10 0.88 -3.29
N VAL A 31 10.93 1.14 -4.59
CA VAL A 31 9.73 1.79 -5.12
C VAL A 31 8.86 0.69 -5.75
N PRO A 32 7.66 0.41 -5.20
CA PRO A 32 6.78 -0.59 -5.78
C PRO A 32 6.17 -0.10 -7.09
N GLU A 33 5.73 -1.04 -7.92
CA GLU A 33 4.74 -0.74 -8.95
C GLU A 33 3.40 -0.31 -8.32
N ARG A 34 2.45 0.13 -9.16
CA ARG A 34 1.11 0.47 -8.67
C ARG A 34 0.48 -0.73 -7.97
N ILE A 35 0.03 -0.52 -6.74
CA ILE A 35 -0.75 -1.48 -5.97
C ILE A 35 -2.22 -1.20 -6.20
N GLU A 36 -2.98 -2.21 -6.62
CA GLU A 36 -4.45 -2.15 -6.71
C GLU A 36 -5.03 -3.11 -5.68
N SER A 37 -5.95 -2.61 -4.84
CA SER A 37 -6.72 -3.47 -3.95
C SER A 37 -7.71 -4.30 -4.77
N SER A 38 -7.86 -5.56 -4.38
CA SER A 38 -8.93 -6.46 -4.82
C SER A 38 -10.29 -6.09 -4.20
N GLY A 39 -10.29 -5.28 -3.15
CA GLY A 39 -11.47 -4.78 -2.45
C GLY A 39 -11.47 -3.26 -2.29
N ASN A 40 -12.06 -2.80 -1.18
CA ASN A 40 -12.34 -1.39 -0.95
C ASN A 40 -11.39 -0.74 0.06
N SER A 41 -10.45 -1.52 0.61
CA SER A 41 -9.65 -1.17 1.78
C SER A 41 -8.26 -1.78 1.68
N LEU A 42 -7.26 -0.97 2.00
CA LEU A 42 -5.89 -1.39 2.24
C LEU A 42 -5.49 -0.93 3.64
N PHE A 43 -4.76 -1.78 4.35
CA PHE A 43 -4.15 -1.44 5.63
C PHE A 43 -2.65 -1.25 5.46
N LEU A 44 -2.13 -0.11 5.92
CA LEU A 44 -0.71 0.22 5.82
C LEU A 44 -0.11 0.27 7.23
N ALA A 45 0.90 -0.57 7.47
CA ALA A 45 1.60 -0.63 8.75
C ALA A 45 3.08 -0.24 8.55
N PHE A 46 3.46 0.91 9.09
CA PHE A 46 4.86 1.33 9.13
C PHE A 46 5.48 1.00 10.49
N ARG A 47 6.65 0.36 10.47
CA ARG A 47 7.46 0.05 11.64
C ARG A 47 8.87 0.57 11.43
N SER A 48 9.39 1.27 12.44
CA SER A 48 10.75 1.79 12.49
C SER A 48 11.38 1.45 13.85
N ASP A 49 12.69 1.53 13.94
CA ASP A 49 13.41 1.41 15.20
C ASP A 49 13.87 2.78 15.74
N ALA A 50 14.69 2.79 16.79
CA ALA A 50 15.14 4.03 17.43
C ALA A 50 16.46 4.58 16.83
N SER A 51 16.90 4.09 15.67
CA SER A 51 18.22 4.37 15.11
C SER A 51 18.23 5.50 14.07
N LEU A 52 18.29 5.21 12.76
CA LEU A 52 18.48 6.20 11.69
C LEU A 52 17.17 6.58 11.00
N GLY A 53 16.65 7.77 11.31
CA GLY A 53 15.52 8.35 10.56
C GLY A 53 15.94 8.85 9.17
N MET A 54 15.39 8.24 8.12
CA MET A 54 15.51 8.71 6.73
C MET A 54 14.29 9.53 6.28
N SER A 55 14.27 10.00 5.02
CA SER A 55 13.20 10.88 4.53
C SER A 55 11.83 10.18 4.35
N GLY A 56 11.79 8.85 4.46
CA GLY A 56 10.56 8.05 4.48
C GLY A 56 9.90 7.88 3.11
N PHE A 57 8.58 8.01 3.08
CA PHE A 57 7.76 7.75 1.90
C PHE A 57 6.59 8.74 1.80
N ALA A 58 6.07 8.87 0.59
CA ALA A 58 4.83 9.58 0.30
C ALA A 58 3.96 8.67 -0.56
N ILE A 59 2.67 8.61 -0.23
CA ILE A 59 1.71 7.72 -0.89
C ILE A 59 0.56 8.57 -1.42
N GLU A 60 0.27 8.40 -2.71
CA GLU A 60 -0.94 8.91 -3.35
C GLU A 60 -1.86 7.72 -3.62
N TYR A 61 -3.13 7.82 -3.23
CA TYR A 61 -4.13 6.79 -3.49
C TYR A 61 -5.28 7.36 -4.32
N LYS A 62 -5.90 6.51 -5.14
CA LYS A 62 -7.07 6.86 -5.96
C LYS A 62 -8.09 5.73 -5.88
N GLY A 63 -9.34 6.06 -5.56
CA GLY A 63 -10.45 5.12 -5.66
C GLY A 63 -10.79 4.84 -7.11
N LYS A 64 -10.99 3.56 -7.46
CA LYS A 64 -11.49 3.14 -8.77
C LYS A 64 -12.98 2.85 -8.65
N PHE A 65 -13.82 3.72 -9.20
CA PHE A 65 -15.25 3.45 -9.32
C PHE A 65 -15.51 2.67 -10.61
N HIS A 66 -16.08 1.47 -10.48
CA HIS A 66 -16.54 0.70 -11.63
C HIS A 66 -18.01 1.02 -11.89
N LEU A 67 -18.31 1.81 -12.93
CA LEU A 67 -19.67 2.08 -13.38
C LEU A 67 -20.02 1.07 -14.48
N GLN A 68 -20.92 0.12 -14.20
CA GLN A 68 -21.52 -0.73 -15.24
C GLN A 68 -22.75 -0.03 -15.78
N VAL A 69 -22.65 0.48 -17.02
CA VAL A 69 -23.80 0.98 -17.76
C VAL A 69 -24.39 -0.19 -18.54
N TYR A 70 -25.54 -0.70 -18.09
CA TYR A 70 -26.33 -1.62 -18.90
C TYR A 70 -27.08 -0.81 -19.96
N GLY A 71 -26.61 -0.88 -21.21
CA GLY A 71 -27.33 -0.32 -22.36
C GLY A 71 -28.38 -1.32 -22.86
N PHE A 72 -29.64 -0.90 -22.93
CA PHE A 72 -30.67 -1.63 -23.68
C PHE A 72 -30.57 -1.18 -25.14
N PHE A 73 -30.12 -2.07 -26.03
CA PHE A 73 -30.24 -1.86 -27.47
C PHE A 73 -31.61 -2.39 -27.92
N PRO A 74 -32.39 -1.64 -28.72
CA PRO A 74 -33.69 -2.08 -29.21
C PRO A 74 -33.59 -3.27 -30.18
#